data_AF-A0A1I1X7K8-F1
#
_entry.id   AF-A0A1I1X7K8-F1
#
_cell.length_a   1.000
_cell.length_b   1.000
_cell.length_c   1.000
_cell.angle_alpha   90.00
_cell.angle_beta   90.00
_cell.angle_gamma   90.00
#
_symmetry.space_group_name_H-M   'P 1'
#
loop_
_entity.id
_entity.type
_entity.pdbx_description
1 polymer ?
#
loop_
_entity_poly.entity_id
_entity_poly.type
_entity_poly.pdbx_seq_one_letter_code
_entity_poly.pdbx_strand_id
1 'polypeptide(L)' 'MPLRGFARMDPQRQRQVSSLGGRTAHARGSAHEFTSEEARLAGHKGGKAVSENREHMAAIGRIGGRRLRAQRESQPS' A
#
# COMPACT_ATOMS: atom_id res chain seq x y z
N MET A 1 -18.77 -24.09 11.79
CA MET A 1 -19.22 -23.16 12.85
C MET A 1 -20.16 -22.12 12.23
N PRO A 2 -21.29 -21.76 12.86
CA PRO A 2 -22.17 -20.72 12.34
C PRO A 2 -21.52 -19.33 12.43
N LEU A 3 -21.65 -18.53 11.38
CA LEU A 3 -21.16 -17.15 11.33
C LEU A 3 -21.93 -16.27 12.34
N ARG A 4 -21.21 -15.44 13.12
CA ARG A 4 -21.79 -14.57 14.16
C ARG A 4 -21.29 -13.13 13.98
N GLY A 5 -22.10 -12.18 14.45
CA GLY A 5 -21.73 -10.76 14.48
C GLY A 5 -21.49 -10.17 13.09
N PHE A 6 -20.41 -9.41 12.94
CA PHE A 6 -20.01 -8.76 11.69
C PHE A 6 -19.86 -9.72 10.50
N ALA A 7 -19.49 -10.97 10.75
CA ALA A 7 -19.30 -11.97 9.70
C ALA A 7 -20.63 -12.50 9.12
N ARG A 8 -21.77 -12.19 9.75
CA ARG A 8 -23.11 -12.55 9.26
C ARG A 8 -23.80 -11.39 8.53
N MET A 9 -23.19 -10.20 8.52
CA MET A 9 -23.72 -9.04 7.79
C MET A 9 -23.58 -9.23 6.28
N ASP A 10 -24.46 -8.55 5.54
CA ASP A 10 -24.29 -8.39 4.10
C ASP A 10 -22.90 -7.77 3.78
N PRO A 11 -22.18 -8.26 2.76
CA PRO A 11 -20.84 -7.76 2.43
C PRO A 11 -20.76 -6.27 2.14
N GLN A 12 -21.79 -5.67 1.53
CA GLN A 12 -21.80 -4.21 1.29
C GLN A 12 -21.95 -3.47 2.61
N ARG A 13 -22.85 -3.93 3.48
CA ARG A 13 -23.05 -3.34 4.80
C ARG A 13 -21.82 -3.49 5.68
N GLN A 14 -21.14 -4.64 5.64
CA GLN A 14 -19.90 -4.86 6.36
C GLN A 14 -18.82 -3.85 5.93
N ARG A 15 -18.62 -3.66 4.62
CA ARG A 15 -17.67 -2.67 4.07
C ARG A 15 -18.03 -1.26 4.52
N GLN A 16 -19.30 -0.87 4.47
CA GLN A 16 -19.75 0.44 4.91
C GLN A 16 -19.43 0.69 6.39
N VAL A 17 -19.71 -0.28 7.26
CA VAL A 17 -19.44 -0.15 8.69
C VAL A 17 -17.93 -0.12 8.98
N SER A 18 -17.13 -0.97 8.33
CA SER A 18 -15.66 -0.91 8.44
C SER A 18 -15.10 0.43 7.97
N SER A 19 -15.61 0.95 6.84
CA SER A 19 -15.21 2.23 6.28
C SER A 19 -15.60 3.40 7.20
N LEU A 20 -16.78 3.34 7.81
CA LEU A 20 -17.24 4.32 8.78
C LEU A 20 -16.39 4.30 10.05
N GLY A 21 -16.10 3.11 10.60
CA GLY A 21 -15.25 2.96 11.78
C GLY A 21 -13.87 3.59 11.61
N GLY A 22 -13.23 3.36 10.44
CA GLY A 22 -11.94 3.98 10.12
C GLY A 22 -12.02 5.51 10.07
N ARG A 23 -13.01 6.07 9.37
CA ARG A 23 -13.22 7.53 9.31
C ARG A 23 -13.50 8.13 10.68
N THR A 24 -14.32 7.47 11.50
CA THR A 24 -14.66 7.94 12.84
C THR A 24 -13.44 7.90 13.76
N ALA A 25 -12.60 6.86 13.69
CA ALA A 25 -11.37 6.79 14.47
C ALA A 25 -10.40 7.94 14.12
N HIS A 26 -10.24 8.24 12.83
CA HIS A 26 -9.46 9.38 12.38
C HIS A 26 -10.06 10.71 12.83
N ALA A 27 -11.37 10.92 12.65
CA ALA A 27 -12.04 12.16 13.05
C ALA A 27 -12.03 12.41 14.56
N ARG A 28 -12.03 11.35 15.38
CA ARG A 28 -11.98 11.42 16.85
C ARG A 28 -10.56 11.50 17.41
N GLY A 29 -9.53 11.45 16.57
CA GLY A 29 -8.13 11.40 17.03
C GLY A 29 -7.76 10.13 17.80
N SER A 30 -8.59 9.09 17.74
CA SER A 30 -8.29 7.78 18.34
C SER A 30 -7.52 6.87 17.39
N ALA A 31 -7.41 7.25 16.11
CA ALA A 31 -6.52 6.60 15.17
C ALA A 31 -5.07 6.95 15.49
N HIS A 32 -4.17 5.98 15.33
CA HIS A 32 -2.75 6.25 15.35
C HIS A 32 -2.39 7.10 14.13
N GLU A 33 -1.82 8.28 14.38
CA GLU A 33 -1.28 9.16 13.36
C GLU A 33 0.20 8.89 13.24
N PHE A 34 0.63 8.44 12.05
CA PHE A 34 2.03 8.18 11.79
C PHE A 34 2.79 9.49 11.65
N THR A 35 3.85 9.63 12.42
CA THR A 35 4.83 10.69 12.23
C THR A 35 5.62 10.47 10.93
N SER A 36 6.19 11.55 10.39
CA SER A 36 7.09 11.47 9.22
C SER A 36 8.28 10.52 9.48
N GLU A 37 8.74 10.42 10.71
CA GLU A 37 9.81 9.51 11.11
C GLU A 37 9.36 8.05 11.03
N GLU A 38 8.18 7.72 11.57
CA GLU A 38 7.61 6.37 11.48
C GLU A 38 7.35 5.96 10.03
N ALA A 39 6.84 6.87 9.19
CA ALA A 39 6.68 6.62 7.76
C ALA A 39 8.03 6.31 7.09
N ARG A 40 9.09 7.05 7.45
CA ARG A 40 10.46 6.82 6.94
C ARG A 40 11.01 5.47 7.39
N LEU A 41 10.83 5.11 8.66
CA LEU A 41 11.28 3.83 9.22
C LEU A 41 10.54 2.65 8.59
N ALA A 42 9.22 2.77 8.42
CA ALA A 42 8.40 1.77 7.72
C ALA A 42 8.84 1.60 6.27
N GLY A 43 9.06 2.71 5.55
CA GLY A 43 9.58 2.72 4.19
C GLY A 43 10.97 2.08 4.09
N HIS A 44 11.87 2.40 5.01
CA HIS A 44 13.21 1.79 5.08
C HIS A 44 13.13 0.28 5.34
N LYS A 45 12.27 -0.16 6.27
CA LYS A 45 12.07 -1.58 6.59
C LYS A 45 11.51 -2.34 5.38
N GLY A 46 10.49 -1.79 4.73
CA GLY A 46 9.90 -2.38 3.53
C GLY A 46 10.89 -2.44 2.36
N GLY A 47 11.62 -1.35 2.14
CA GLY A 47 12.68 -1.28 1.14
C GLY A 47 13.77 -2.32 1.38
N LYS A 48 14.23 -2.48 2.64
CA LYS A 48 15.21 -3.49 3.01
C LYS A 48 14.70 -4.91 2.69
N ALA A 49 13.50 -5.25 3.13
CA ALA A 49 12.90 -6.57 2.90
C ALA A 49 12.76 -6.89 1.40
N VAL A 50 12.36 -5.92 0.58
CA VAL A 50 12.23 -6.13 -0.87
C VAL A 50 13.61 -6.19 -1.55
N SER A 51 14.58 -5.41 -1.08
CA SER A 51 15.92 -5.34 -1.67
C SER A 51 16.77 -6.60 -1.47
N GLU A 52 16.42 -7.44 -0.49
CA GLU A 52 17.08 -8.74 -0.26
C GLU A 52 16.89 -9.69 -1.46
N ASN A 53 15.78 -9.56 -2.20
CA ASN A 53 15.55 -10.35 -3.41
C ASN A 53 16.21 -9.72 -4.63
N ARG A 54 17.47 -10.10 -4.87
CA ARG A 54 18.29 -9.58 -5.97
C ARG A 54 17.70 -9.83 -7.36
N GLU A 55 17.06 -10.98 -7.58
CA GLU A 55 16.43 -11.33 -8.86
C GLU A 55 15.23 -10.44 -9.17
N HIS A 56 14.38 -10.22 -8.17
CA HIS A 56 13.24 -9.31 -8.25
C HIS A 56 13.68 -7.88 -8.55
N MET A 57 14.71 -7.39 -7.84
CA MET A 57 15.27 -6.06 -8.08
C MET A 57 15.85 -5.92 -9.49
N ALA A 58 16.54 -6.94 -10.00
CA ALA A 58 17.06 -6.96 -11.36
C ALA A 58 15.92 -6.97 -12.42
N ALA A 59 14.81 -7.65 -12.14
CA ALA A 59 13.63 -7.63 -13.00
C ALA A 59 12.98 -6.24 -13.06
N ILE A 60 12.79 -5.59 -11.90
CA ILE A 60 12.27 -4.21 -11.81
C ILE A 60 13.19 -3.25 -12.57
N GLY A 61 14.51 -3.32 -12.36
CA GLY A 61 15.49 -2.49 -13.04
C GLY A 61 15.43 -2.61 -14.57
N ARG A 62 15.31 -3.85 -15.08
CA ARG A 62 15.15 -4.10 -16.53
C ARG A 62 13.83 -3.52 -17.08
N ILE A 63 12.75 -3.56 -16.31
CA ILE A 63 11.46 -2.95 -16.71
C ILE A 63 11.60 -1.42 -16.75
N GLY A 64 12.18 -0.82 -15.71
CA GLY A 64 12.41 0.62 -15.64
C GLY A 64 13.29 1.13 -16.78
N GLY A 65 14.40 0.43 -17.06
CA GLY A 65 15.30 0.79 -18.15
C GLY A 65 14.65 0.72 -19.55
N ARG A 66 13.79 -0.29 -19.79
CA ARG A 66 13.03 -0.38 -21.05
C ARG A 66 12.05 0.77 -21.21
N ARG A 67 11.33 1.15 -20.14
CA ARG A 67 10.40 2.29 -20.16
C ARG A 67 11.11 3.62 -20.43
N LEU A 68 12.27 3.83 -19.82
CA LEU A 68 13.07 5.03 -20.05
C LEU A 68 13.55 5.13 -21.50
N ARG A 69 14.03 4.02 -22.09
CA ARG A 69 14.45 3.99 -23.51
C ARG A 69 13.27 4.29 -24.44
N ALA A 70 12.14 3.63 -24.23
CA ALA A 70 10.93 3.86 -25.02
C ALA A 70 10.44 5.33 -24.91
N GLN A 71 10.50 5.95 -23.73
CA GLN A 71 10.17 7.37 -23.56
C GLN A 71 11.12 8.29 -24.35
N ARG A 72 12.43 8.02 -24.30
CA ARG A 72 13.44 8.82 -25.02
C ARG A 72 13.34 8.67 -26.54
N GLU A 73 12.90 7.52 -27.03
CA GLU A 73 12.62 7.30 -28.45
C GLU A 73 11.30 7.98 -28.89
N SER A 74 10.35 8.15 -27.98
CA SER A 74 9.05 8.81 -28.26
C SER A 74 9.03 10.34 -28.16
N GLN A 75 10.12 10.96 -27.67
CA GLN A 75 10.31 12.41 -27.70
C GLN A 75 11.45 12.75 -28.67
N PRO A 76 11.18 12.87 -29.98
CA PRO A 76 12.13 13.50 -30.89
C PRO A 76 12.25 14.99 -30.55
N SER A 77 13.49 15.50 -30.57
CA SER A 77 13.81 16.92 -30.39
C SER A 77 13.28 17.79 -31.53
#